data_AF-A0A0V0RS72-F1
#
_entry.id   AF-A0A0V0RS72-F1
#
_cell.length_a   1.000
_cell.length_b   1.000
_cell.length_c   1.000
_cell.angle_alpha   90.00
_cell.angle_beta   90.00
_cell.angle_gamma   90.00
#
_symmetry.space_group_name_H-M   'P 1'
#
loop_
_entity.id
_entity.type
_entity.pdbx_description
1 polymer ?
#
loop_
_entity_poly.entity_id
_entity_poly.type
_entity_poly.pdbx_seq_one_letter_code
_entity_poly.pdbx_strand_id
1 'polypeptide(L)'
;MESKIFTTALNHLKLFGQSGLPKYEDEWTHFASICASFPDVKVLSNSNSTNYIFYFINSLLKMLFIFESVEVLSFGMGTKCLGASQLDKNGYSINDSHAEVLARRGFVGFLFEEFQNVYFGLVSKYFYLVDSKIGLIDGVKFHFCASHTPCGDASIFSVNEAENSVMNSSRPMHADDIFRTGAKCVLSGPQDPHGKLNKFHIVSQFRTKPGRGKIAIFFTY
;
A
#
# COMPACT_ATOMS: atom_id res chain seq x y z
N MET A 1 16.53 -1.04 -5.26
CA MET A 1 15.19 -0.90 -5.90
C MET A 1 14.14 -0.57 -4.84
N GLU A 2 14.01 -1.37 -3.78
CA GLU A 2 13.05 -1.15 -2.67
C GLU A 2 13.14 0.24 -2.03
N SER A 3 14.34 0.71 -1.67
CA SER A 3 14.54 2.07 -1.14
C SER A 3 14.02 3.16 -2.09
N LYS A 4 14.19 3.00 -3.41
CA LYS A 4 13.69 3.96 -4.39
C LYS A 4 12.17 3.98 -4.44
N ILE A 5 11.53 2.81 -4.38
CA ILE A 5 10.07 2.69 -4.38
C ILE A 5 9.47 3.39 -3.17
N PHE A 6 9.99 3.11 -1.97
CA PHE A 6 9.51 3.75 -0.75
C PHE A 6 9.77 5.26 -0.76
N THR A 7 10.95 5.71 -1.21
CA THR A 7 11.24 7.14 -1.34
C THR A 7 10.32 7.83 -2.34
N THR A 8 9.99 7.19 -3.47
CA THR A 8 9.03 7.73 -4.44
C THR A 8 7.64 7.88 -3.81
N ALA A 9 7.13 6.85 -3.12
CA ALA A 9 5.87 6.93 -2.39
C ALA A 9 5.87 8.03 -1.32
N LEU A 10 6.96 8.16 -0.55
CA LEU A 10 7.12 9.17 0.50
C LEU A 10 7.22 10.59 -0.07
N ASN A 11 7.91 10.78 -1.21
CA ASN A 11 7.98 12.08 -1.85
C ASN A 11 6.63 12.48 -2.45
N HIS A 12 5.86 11.51 -2.93
CA HIS A 12 4.50 11.74 -3.41
C HIS A 12 3.57 12.26 -2.30
N LEU A 13 3.74 11.78 -1.05
CA LEU A 13 3.05 12.33 0.11
C LEU A 13 3.27 13.85 0.26
N LYS A 14 4.48 14.35 -0.05
CA LYS A 14 4.82 15.78 0.07
C LYS A 14 4.15 16.65 -1.00
N LEU A 15 3.59 16.05 -2.06
CA LEU A 15 2.85 16.77 -3.10
C LEU A 15 1.43 17.11 -2.66
N PHE A 16 0.85 16.34 -1.74
CA PHE A 16 -0.40 16.72 -1.09
C PHE A 16 -0.10 17.95 -0.24
N GLY A 17 -0.67 19.10 -0.62
CA GLY A 17 -0.45 20.36 0.08
C GLY A 17 -0.66 20.20 1.58
N GLN A 18 0.11 20.93 2.39
CA GLN A 18 0.00 20.89 3.86
C GLN A 18 -1.42 21.25 4.36
N SER A 19 -2.24 21.86 3.51
CA SER A 19 -3.68 22.06 3.71
C SER A 19 -4.42 20.71 3.69
N GLY A 20 -4.60 20.12 4.88
CA GLY A 20 -5.27 18.83 5.08
C GLY A 20 -4.38 17.77 5.74
N LEU A 21 -3.08 18.06 5.88
CA LEU A 21 -2.25 17.28 6.79
C LEU A 21 -2.70 17.54 8.24
N PRO A 22 -2.58 16.54 9.11
CA PRO A 22 -2.90 16.73 10.52
C PRO A 22 -2.08 17.88 11.13
N LYS A 23 -2.67 18.63 12.06
CA LYS A 23 -2.04 19.85 12.61
C LYS A 23 -0.91 19.52 13.58
N TYR A 24 -0.88 18.29 14.10
CA TYR A 24 0.06 17.84 15.11
C TYR A 24 0.78 16.54 14.69
N GLU A 25 2.02 16.35 15.17
CA GLU A 25 2.87 15.20 14.81
C GLU A 25 2.36 13.83 15.29
N ASP A 26 1.53 13.82 16.33
CA ASP A 26 0.85 12.65 16.87
C ASP A 26 -0.43 12.27 16.10
N GLU A 27 -0.90 13.15 15.22
CA GLU A 27 -2.05 12.89 14.35
C GLU A 27 -1.65 12.26 12.99
N TRP A 28 -0.34 12.01 12.75
CA TRP A 28 0.11 11.44 11.48
C TRP A 28 -0.60 10.12 11.20
N THR A 29 -1.39 10.14 10.13
CA THR A 29 -2.07 8.97 9.59
C THR A 29 -1.04 8.05 8.95
N HIS A 30 -1.18 6.75 9.21
CA HIS A 30 -0.45 5.73 8.46
C HIS A 30 -0.71 5.95 6.97
N PHE A 31 0.32 5.76 6.13
CA PHE A 31 0.16 5.84 4.69
C PHE A 31 0.48 4.48 4.06
N ALA A 32 -0.12 4.23 2.92
CA ALA A 32 0.22 3.13 2.05
C ALA A 32 0.10 3.56 0.59
N SER A 33 0.80 2.86 -0.30
CA SER A 33 0.84 3.19 -1.71
C SER A 33 1.06 1.93 -2.54
N ILE A 34 0.53 1.94 -3.76
CA ILE A 34 0.92 0.97 -4.79
C ILE A 34 1.68 1.72 -5.87
N CYS A 35 2.88 1.24 -6.17
CA CYS A 35 3.76 1.81 -7.19
C CYS A 35 4.03 0.80 -8.31
N ALA A 36 4.17 1.27 -9.55
CA ALA A 36 4.78 0.50 -10.63
C ALA A 36 6.28 0.70 -10.65
N SER A 37 7.04 -0.35 -10.98
CA SER A 37 8.41 -0.21 -11.49
C SER A 37 8.51 -0.77 -12.89
N PHE A 38 9.35 -0.16 -13.71
CA PHE A 38 9.57 -0.54 -15.10
C PHE A 38 10.96 -1.17 -15.28
N PRO A 39 11.16 -2.03 -16.29
CA PRO A 39 12.47 -2.62 -16.54
C PRO A 39 13.50 -1.54 -16.88
N ASP A 40 14.72 -1.71 -16.37
CA ASP A 40 15.84 -0.84 -16.72
C ASP A 40 16.18 -1.00 -18.20
N VAL A 41 16.18 0.10 -18.95
CA VAL A 41 16.51 0.12 -20.39
C VAL A 41 17.88 -0.50 -20.70
N LYS A 42 18.81 -0.52 -19.72
CA LYS A 42 20.14 -1.15 -19.84
C LYS A 42 20.12 -2.68 -19.80
N VAL A 43 19.09 -3.31 -19.22
CA VAL A 43 19.00 -4.79 -19.16
C VAL A 43 18.55 -5.35 -20.51
N LEU A 44 17.72 -4.58 -21.23
CA LEU A 44 17.26 -4.92 -22.57
C LEU A 44 18.37 -4.86 -23.63
N SER A 45 19.45 -4.10 -23.38
CA SER A 45 20.59 -3.96 -24.30
C SER A 45 21.59 -5.12 -24.28
N ASN A 46 21.53 -5.99 -23.27
CA ASN A 46 22.49 -7.09 -23.10
C ASN A 46 21.95 -8.45 -23.55
N SER A 47 20.71 -8.50 -24.07
CA SER A 47 20.27 -9.68 -24.82
C SER A 47 20.93 -9.65 -26.19
N ASN A 48 21.63 -10.72 -26.58
CA ASN A 48 22.32 -10.88 -27.88
C ASN A 48 21.37 -10.92 -29.10
N SER A 49 20.20 -10.29 -29.01
CA SER A 49 19.16 -10.25 -30.02
C SER A 49 19.22 -8.90 -30.74
N THR A 50 19.78 -8.90 -31.94
CA THR A 50 19.86 -7.80 -32.92
C THR A 50 18.47 -7.35 -33.46
N ASN A 51 17.48 -7.18 -32.60
CA ASN A 51 16.18 -6.66 -33.00
C ASN A 51 16.15 -5.13 -32.89
N TYR A 52 16.68 -4.45 -33.91
CA TYR A 52 16.62 -2.99 -34.06
C TYR A 52 15.20 -2.43 -33.90
N ILE A 53 14.17 -3.19 -34.32
CA ILE A 53 12.76 -2.84 -34.13
C ILE A 53 12.40 -2.75 -32.65
N PHE A 54 12.89 -3.67 -31.82
CA PHE A 54 12.65 -3.66 -30.38
C PHE A 54 13.29 -2.43 -29.72
N TYR A 55 14.54 -2.10 -30.08
CA TYR A 55 15.19 -0.87 -29.59
C TYR A 55 14.49 0.39 -30.07
N PHE A 56 14.05 0.43 -31.33
CA PHE A 56 13.33 1.58 -31.88
C PHE A 56 11.98 1.77 -31.19
N ILE A 57 11.20 0.70 -30.99
CA ILE A 57 9.93 0.75 -30.26
C ILE A 57 10.17 1.19 -28.80
N ASN A 58 11.16 0.64 -28.11
CA ASN A 58 11.48 1.07 -26.74
C ASN A 58 11.95 2.53 -26.67
N SER A 59 12.76 2.97 -27.64
CA SER A 59 13.20 4.36 -27.74
C SER A 59 12.04 5.30 -28.06
N LEU A 60 11.10 4.88 -28.92
CA LEU A 60 9.91 5.62 -29.28
C LEU A 60 8.94 5.70 -28.10
N LEU A 61 8.72 4.59 -27.39
CA LEU A 61 7.96 4.54 -26.14
C LEU A 61 8.59 5.46 -25.10
N LYS A 62 9.93 5.48 -24.97
CA LYS A 62 10.64 6.38 -24.06
C LYS A 62 10.58 7.86 -24.46
N MET A 63 10.39 8.13 -25.75
CA MET A 63 10.15 9.47 -26.27
C MET A 63 8.68 9.89 -26.09
N LEU A 64 7.74 8.94 -26.19
CA LEU A 64 6.31 9.15 -25.95
C LEU A 64 5.97 9.28 -24.46
N PHE A 65 6.67 8.53 -23.60
CA PHE A 65 6.43 8.45 -22.17
C PHE A 65 7.69 8.86 -21.40
N ILE A 66 7.60 9.90 -20.57
CA ILE A 66 8.65 10.24 -19.59
C ILE A 66 8.67 9.12 -18.55
N PHE A 67 9.52 8.11 -18.76
CA PHE A 67 9.64 7.01 -17.80
C PHE A 67 10.50 7.44 -16.60
N GLU A 68 9.83 7.74 -15.49
CA GLU A 68 10.44 7.47 -14.19
C GLU A 68 10.59 5.95 -14.01
N SER A 69 11.65 5.50 -13.33
CA SER A 69 11.82 4.05 -13.11
C SER A 69 10.76 3.47 -12.16
N VAL A 70 10.09 4.33 -11.40
CA VAL A 70 9.03 4.01 -10.45
C VAL A 70 7.96 5.08 -10.54
N GLU A 71 6.70 4.68 -10.49
CA GLU A 71 5.55 5.58 -10.52
C GLU A 71 4.55 5.22 -9.44
N VAL A 72 3.97 6.22 -8.77
CA VAL A 72 2.88 6.02 -7.81
C VAL A 72 1.56 5.87 -8.56
N LEU A 73 0.88 4.74 -8.39
CA LEU A 73 -0.40 4.44 -9.03
C LEU A 73 -1.58 4.71 -8.10
N SER A 74 -1.39 4.46 -6.81
CA SER A 74 -2.38 4.75 -5.80
C SER A 74 -1.72 5.08 -4.47
N PHE A 75 -2.43 5.86 -3.67
CA PHE A 75 -1.95 6.33 -2.38
C PHE A 75 -3.13 6.41 -1.42
N GLY A 76 -2.96 6.01 -0.17
CA GLY A 76 -4.00 6.09 0.85
C GLY A 76 -3.43 6.45 2.21
N MET A 77 -4.21 7.19 3.00
CA MET A 77 -3.89 7.56 4.37
C MET A 77 -5.09 7.26 5.27
N GLY A 78 -4.83 6.67 6.43
CA GLY A 78 -5.90 6.42 7.40
C GLY A 78 -5.64 5.27 8.34
N THR A 79 -6.34 5.28 9.48
CA THR A 79 -6.20 4.31 10.58
C THR A 79 -7.56 3.90 11.16
N LYS A 80 -8.65 4.21 10.44
CA LYS A 80 -10.01 4.17 10.98
C LYS A 80 -10.93 3.31 10.10
N CYS A 81 -11.94 2.73 10.74
CA CYS A 81 -13.04 2.02 10.09
C CYS A 81 -14.36 2.52 10.68
N LEU A 82 -15.43 2.43 9.89
CA LEU A 82 -16.78 2.71 10.34
C LEU A 82 -17.24 1.70 11.40
N GLY A 83 -18.03 2.18 12.35
CA GLY A 83 -18.75 1.32 13.29
C GLY A 83 -19.91 0.61 12.60
N ALA A 84 -20.39 -0.49 13.21
CA ALA A 84 -21.48 -1.30 12.66
C ALA A 84 -22.77 -0.50 12.38
N SER A 85 -23.07 0.52 13.19
CA SER A 85 -24.24 1.41 13.01
C SER A 85 -24.10 2.39 11.85
N GLN A 86 -22.89 2.56 11.31
CA GLN A 86 -22.58 3.47 10.20
C GLN A 86 -22.42 2.74 8.86
N LEU A 87 -22.58 1.41 8.85
CA LEU A 87 -22.51 0.62 7.62
C LEU A 87 -23.70 0.96 6.72
N ASP A 88 -23.39 1.33 5.48
CA ASP A 88 -24.40 1.63 4.48
C ASP A 88 -24.74 0.40 3.65
N LYS A 89 -26.02 0.02 3.66
CA LYS A 89 -26.56 -1.12 2.90
C LYS A 89 -26.50 -0.91 1.39
N ASN A 90 -26.47 0.34 0.93
CA ASN A 90 -26.40 0.68 -0.49
C ASN A 90 -24.96 0.72 -1.01
N GLY A 91 -23.96 0.61 -0.10
CA GLY A 91 -22.55 0.59 -0.47
C GLY A 91 -21.95 1.96 -0.82
N TYR A 92 -22.59 3.08 -0.46
CA TYR A 92 -22.02 4.41 -0.71
C TYR A 92 -20.93 4.80 0.31
N SER A 93 -20.80 4.04 1.40
CA SER A 93 -19.82 4.31 2.46
C SER A 93 -18.59 3.41 2.36
N ILE A 94 -17.42 3.97 2.67
CA ILE A 94 -16.17 3.21 2.82
C ILE A 94 -16.11 2.64 4.23
N ASN A 95 -16.27 1.33 4.37
CA ASN A 95 -16.30 0.66 5.67
C ASN A 95 -14.91 0.65 6.36
N ASP A 96 -13.85 0.43 5.59
CA ASP A 96 -12.48 0.38 6.09
C ASP A 96 -11.62 1.40 5.36
N SER A 97 -11.22 2.43 6.10
CA SER A 97 -10.40 3.54 5.63
C SER A 97 -8.97 3.45 6.15
N HIS A 98 -8.47 2.25 6.46
CA HIS A 98 -7.04 2.07 6.66
C HIS A 98 -6.27 2.36 5.36
N ALA A 99 -5.09 2.92 5.53
CA ALA A 99 -4.22 3.31 4.43
C ALA A 99 -4.02 2.19 3.40
N GLU A 100 -3.74 0.97 3.84
CA GLU A 100 -3.53 -0.19 2.98
C GLU A 100 -4.79 -0.56 2.17
N VAL A 101 -5.96 -0.43 2.79
CA VAL A 101 -7.24 -0.74 2.15
C VAL A 101 -7.57 0.31 1.11
N LEU A 102 -7.35 1.58 1.45
CA LEU A 102 -7.56 2.72 0.59
C LEU A 102 -6.63 2.69 -0.64
N ALA A 103 -5.32 2.45 -0.44
CA ALA A 103 -4.36 2.29 -1.52
C ALA A 103 -4.79 1.16 -2.48
N ARG A 104 -5.23 0.01 -1.95
CA ARG A 104 -5.76 -1.08 -2.78
C ARG A 104 -7.01 -0.68 -3.56
N ARG A 105 -7.97 0.02 -2.94
CA ARG A 105 -9.19 0.48 -3.61
C ARG A 105 -8.87 1.44 -4.77
N GLY A 106 -7.96 2.39 -4.55
CA GLY A 106 -7.49 3.29 -5.60
C GLY A 106 -6.82 2.53 -6.74
N PHE A 107 -5.99 1.53 -6.42
CA PHE A 107 -5.34 0.70 -7.44
C PHE A 107 -6.33 -0.12 -8.26
N VAL A 108 -7.41 -0.63 -7.67
CA VAL A 108 -8.49 -1.29 -8.43
C VAL A 108 -9.14 -0.31 -9.42
N GLY A 109 -9.37 0.95 -9.01
CA GLY A 109 -9.87 1.99 -9.91
C GLY A 109 -8.94 2.23 -11.09
N PHE A 110 -7.65 2.43 -10.81
CA PHE A 110 -6.59 2.54 -11.82
C PHE A 110 -6.58 1.35 -12.80
N LEU A 111 -6.70 0.11 -12.29
CA LEU A 111 -6.75 -1.08 -13.15
C LEU A 111 -7.94 -1.03 -14.10
N PHE A 112 -9.14 -0.69 -13.62
CA PHE A 112 -10.32 -0.60 -14.46
C PHE A 112 -10.18 0.47 -15.54
N GLU A 113 -9.64 1.64 -15.19
CA GLU A 113 -9.38 2.71 -16.15
C GLU A 113 -8.38 2.27 -17.23
N GLU A 114 -7.22 1.73 -16.82
CA GLU A 114 -6.22 1.24 -17.77
C GLU A 114 -6.74 0.07 -18.63
N PHE A 115 -7.56 -0.81 -18.07
CA PHE A 115 -8.18 -1.90 -18.83
C PHE A 115 -9.16 -1.39 -19.87
N GLN A 116 -9.95 -0.37 -19.53
CA GLN A 116 -10.81 0.31 -20.50
C GLN A 116 -9.98 0.96 -21.60
N ASN A 117 -8.93 1.70 -21.22
CA ASN A 117 -8.03 2.36 -22.17
C ASN A 117 -7.47 1.37 -23.20
N VAL A 118 -6.89 0.25 -22.73
CA VAL A 118 -6.36 -0.78 -23.62
C VAL A 118 -7.45 -1.45 -24.45
N TYR A 119 -8.63 -1.72 -23.86
CA TYR A 119 -9.75 -2.32 -24.58
C TYR A 119 -10.25 -1.44 -25.75
N PHE A 120 -10.21 -0.12 -25.59
CA PHE A 120 -10.55 0.85 -26.64
C PHE A 120 -9.38 1.19 -27.58
N GLY A 121 -8.26 0.46 -27.49
CA GLY A 121 -7.13 0.58 -28.41
C GLY A 121 -6.13 1.69 -28.04
N LEU A 122 -6.19 2.24 -26.82
CA LEU A 122 -5.16 3.14 -26.33
C LEU A 122 -3.92 2.35 -25.91
N VAL A 123 -2.75 2.97 -26.10
CA VAL A 123 -1.47 2.40 -25.68
C VAL A 123 -1.30 2.55 -24.18
N SER A 124 -1.11 1.44 -23.46
CA SER A 124 -0.76 1.44 -22.04
C SER A 124 0.72 1.11 -21.84
N LYS A 125 1.32 1.72 -20.82
CA LYS A 125 2.68 1.42 -20.34
C LYS A 125 2.73 0.20 -19.40
N TYR A 126 1.58 -0.30 -18.98
CA TYR A 126 1.47 -1.39 -18.02
C TYR A 126 0.93 -2.67 -18.65
N PHE A 127 -0.05 -2.53 -19.54
CA PHE A 127 -0.83 -3.65 -20.04
C PHE A 127 -0.86 -3.73 -21.56
N TYR A 128 -1.10 -4.92 -22.08
CA TYR A 128 -1.37 -5.17 -23.49
C TYR A 128 -2.63 -6.03 -23.64
N LEU A 129 -3.28 -5.96 -24.80
CA LEU A 129 -4.44 -6.77 -25.14
C LEU A 129 -4.10 -7.70 -26.31
N VAL A 130 -4.29 -9.00 -26.10
CA VAL A 130 -4.16 -10.05 -27.12
C VAL A 130 -5.33 -11.01 -26.94
N ASP A 131 -6.03 -11.34 -28.04
CA ASP A 131 -7.15 -12.29 -28.04
C ASP A 131 -8.18 -12.03 -26.93
N SER A 132 -8.59 -10.76 -26.77
CA SER A 132 -9.53 -10.30 -25.74
C SER A 132 -9.07 -10.54 -24.29
N LYS A 133 -7.78 -10.80 -24.06
CA LYS A 133 -7.18 -10.95 -22.73
C LYS A 133 -6.18 -9.83 -22.48
N ILE A 134 -6.29 -9.23 -21.30
CA ILE A 134 -5.35 -8.20 -20.85
C ILE A 134 -4.19 -8.88 -20.13
N GLY A 135 -2.98 -8.68 -20.63
CA GLY A 135 -1.73 -9.14 -20.04
C GLY A 135 -0.92 -7.99 -19.45
N LEU A 136 -0.11 -8.27 -18.44
CA LEU A 136 0.88 -7.34 -17.90
C LEU A 136 2.13 -7.36 -18.80
N ILE A 137 2.62 -6.18 -19.19
CA ILE A 137 3.85 -6.04 -19.97
C ILE A 137 5.04 -6.62 -19.19
N ASP A 138 5.90 -7.36 -19.88
CA ASP A 138 7.06 -7.99 -19.25
C ASP A 138 7.99 -6.94 -18.61
N GLY A 139 8.51 -7.28 -17.43
CA GLY A 139 9.33 -6.38 -16.60
C GLY A 139 8.56 -5.33 -15.80
N VAL A 140 7.27 -5.08 -16.06
CA VAL A 140 6.44 -4.22 -15.21
C VAL A 140 6.12 -4.97 -13.91
N LYS A 141 6.30 -4.30 -12.77
CA LYS A 141 5.98 -4.86 -11.45
C LYS A 141 5.20 -3.86 -10.61
N PHE A 142 4.24 -4.37 -9.83
CA PHE A 142 3.52 -3.57 -8.84
C PHE A 142 4.04 -3.86 -7.44
N HIS A 143 4.26 -2.80 -6.66
CA HIS A 143 4.84 -2.84 -5.33
C HIS A 143 3.88 -2.22 -4.35
N PHE A 144 3.56 -2.92 -3.27
CA PHE A 144 2.80 -2.38 -2.16
C PHE A 144 3.75 -1.87 -1.08
N CYS A 145 3.57 -0.62 -0.68
CA CYS A 145 4.36 0.05 0.36
C CYS A 145 3.42 0.52 1.47
N ALA A 146 3.83 0.36 2.74
CA ALA A 146 3.13 0.91 3.89
C ALA A 146 4.13 1.48 4.89
N SER A 147 3.77 2.57 5.57
CA SER A 147 4.65 3.16 6.60
C SER A 147 4.69 2.37 7.89
N HIS A 148 3.72 1.47 8.10
CA HIS A 148 3.59 0.64 9.28
C HIS A 148 3.11 -0.76 8.88
N THR A 149 3.37 -1.74 9.73
CA THR A 149 2.80 -3.09 9.58
C THR A 149 1.27 -3.03 9.58
N PRO A 150 0.59 -3.79 8.71
CA PRO A 150 -0.87 -3.83 8.70
C PRO A 150 -1.40 -4.32 10.05
N CYS A 151 -2.50 -3.75 10.52
CA CYS A 151 -3.03 -4.10 11.83
C CYS A 151 -3.53 -5.55 11.87
N GLY A 152 -3.25 -6.24 12.97
CA GLY A 152 -3.61 -7.65 13.15
C GLY A 152 -2.38 -8.43 13.57
N ASP A 153 -2.20 -9.63 13.05
CA ASP A 153 -1.08 -10.48 13.43
C ASP A 153 0.28 -9.94 12.97
N ALA A 154 0.33 -9.24 11.83
CA ALA A 154 1.57 -8.64 11.34
C ALA A 154 2.13 -7.54 12.27
N SER A 155 1.30 -7.00 13.17
CA SER A 155 1.72 -6.03 14.19
C SER A 155 1.95 -6.66 15.57
N ILE A 156 1.96 -8.00 15.68
CA ILE A 156 2.26 -8.74 16.90
C ILE A 156 3.63 -9.40 16.75
N PHE A 157 4.68 -8.68 17.12
CA PHE A 157 6.07 -9.16 17.06
C PHE A 157 6.85 -8.69 18.29
N SER A 158 7.94 -9.39 18.59
CA SER A 158 8.81 -9.07 19.73
C SER A 158 9.49 -7.72 19.54
N VAL A 159 9.60 -6.96 20.62
CA VAL A 159 10.36 -5.71 20.64
C VAL A 159 11.85 -6.07 20.61
N ASN A 160 12.53 -5.76 19.51
CA ASN A 160 13.99 -5.94 19.40
C ASN A 160 14.74 -4.67 19.78
N GLU A 161 15.95 -4.82 20.34
CA GLU A 161 16.78 -3.71 20.84
C GLU A 161 17.10 -2.62 19.80
N ALA A 162 17.07 -2.93 18.51
CA ALA A 162 17.36 -1.99 17.42
C ALA A 162 16.23 -0.97 17.17
N GLU A 163 14.99 -1.26 17.60
CA GLU A 163 13.83 -0.35 17.44
C GLU A 163 13.66 0.62 18.62
N ASN A 164 14.48 0.44 19.68
CA ASN A 164 14.47 1.26 20.89
C ASN A 164 14.88 2.73 20.66
N SER A 165 15.58 3.04 19.55
CA SER A 165 16.08 4.40 19.27
C SER A 165 15.04 5.33 18.65
N VAL A 166 13.90 4.80 18.17
CA VAL A 166 12.88 5.57 17.45
C VAL A 166 11.65 5.86 18.32
N MET A 167 11.38 5.05 19.35
CA MET A 167 10.25 5.25 20.24
C MET A 167 10.67 5.98 21.51
N ASN A 168 10.37 7.29 21.60
CA ASN A 168 10.45 8.12 22.80
C ASN A 168 9.46 7.63 23.89
N SER A 169 9.59 6.40 24.36
CA SER A 169 8.77 5.87 25.43
C SER A 169 9.58 5.85 26.73
N SER A 170 9.16 6.67 27.69
CA SER A 170 9.72 6.77 29.05
C SER A 170 9.41 5.55 29.93
N ARG A 171 9.06 4.41 29.35
CA ARG A 171 8.73 3.17 30.07
C ARG A 171 9.86 2.14 29.89
N PRO A 172 10.30 1.45 30.96
CA PRO A 172 11.21 0.34 30.82
C PRO A 172 10.52 -0.78 30.03
N MET A 173 10.96 -0.97 28.78
CA MET A 173 10.49 -2.06 27.91
C MET A 173 11.27 -3.33 28.25
N HIS A 174 10.55 -4.42 28.53
CA HIS A 174 11.15 -5.73 28.77
C HIS A 174 11.49 -6.41 27.44
N ALA A 175 12.60 -7.16 27.40
CA ALA A 175 13.02 -7.92 26.21
C ALA A 175 11.97 -8.93 25.71
N ASP A 176 11.07 -9.37 26.59
CA ASP A 176 9.96 -10.28 26.26
C ASP A 176 8.67 -9.53 25.86
N ASP A 177 8.69 -8.20 25.71
CA ASP A 177 7.50 -7.45 25.32
C ASP A 177 7.20 -7.60 23.82
N ILE A 178 5.95 -7.34 23.45
CA ILE A 178 5.45 -7.43 22.08
C ILE A 178 4.72 -6.15 21.68
N PHE A 179 4.75 -5.86 20.38
CA PHE A 179 3.82 -4.90 19.78
C PHE A 179 2.39 -5.45 19.84
N ARG A 180 1.43 -4.56 20.12
CA ARG A 180 0.03 -4.92 20.37
C ARG A 180 -0.86 -4.40 19.27
N THR A 181 -1.81 -5.23 18.84
CA THR A 181 -2.80 -4.88 17.83
C THR A 181 -4.08 -4.33 18.45
N GLY A 182 -4.70 -3.36 17.78
CA GLY A 182 -6.05 -2.89 18.11
C GLY A 182 -7.17 -3.79 17.57
N ALA A 183 -6.84 -4.78 16.72
CA ALA A 183 -7.77 -5.72 16.12
C ALA A 183 -8.20 -6.80 17.13
N LYS A 184 -9.49 -7.14 17.13
CA LYS A 184 -10.09 -8.05 18.11
C LYS A 184 -10.27 -9.44 17.52
N CYS A 185 -10.00 -10.51 18.27
CA CYS A 185 -10.37 -11.87 17.85
C CYS A 185 -11.86 -11.96 17.51
N VAL A 186 -12.21 -12.79 16.54
CA VAL A 186 -13.63 -13.11 16.28
C VAL A 186 -14.26 -13.83 17.46
N LEU A 187 -15.55 -13.60 17.70
CA LEU A 187 -16.26 -14.15 18.85
C LEU A 187 -16.32 -15.69 18.85
N SER A 188 -16.29 -16.32 17.68
CA SER A 188 -16.33 -17.78 17.54
C SER A 188 -14.97 -18.46 17.75
N GLY A 189 -13.89 -17.71 17.90
CA GLY A 189 -12.53 -18.23 18.01
C GLY A 189 -11.90 -18.05 19.39
N PRO A 190 -10.67 -18.57 19.58
CA PRO A 190 -9.84 -18.27 20.75
C PRO A 190 -9.67 -16.76 20.97
N GLN A 191 -9.79 -16.33 22.22
CA GLN A 191 -9.63 -14.92 22.60
C GLN A 191 -8.22 -14.63 23.10
N ASP A 192 -7.79 -13.39 22.94
CA ASP A 192 -6.53 -12.93 23.52
C ASP A 192 -6.57 -13.08 25.05
N PRO A 193 -5.53 -13.66 25.68
CA PRO A 193 -5.48 -13.87 27.13
C PRO A 193 -5.27 -12.56 27.91
N HIS A 194 -4.83 -11.48 27.25
CA HIS A 194 -4.54 -10.18 27.87
C HIS A 194 -3.56 -10.27 29.05
N GLY A 195 -2.63 -11.24 29.02
CA GLY A 195 -1.55 -11.39 29.98
C GLY A 195 -0.47 -10.32 29.83
N LYS A 196 0.58 -10.40 30.66
CA LYS A 196 1.72 -9.48 30.61
C LYS A 196 2.65 -9.82 29.43
N LEU A 197 3.29 -8.80 28.85
CA LEU A 197 4.34 -8.92 27.83
C LEU A 197 3.88 -9.79 26.63
N ASN A 198 4.72 -10.73 26.18
CA ASN A 198 4.41 -11.70 25.11
C ASN A 198 3.18 -12.59 25.36
N LYS A 199 2.61 -12.61 26.57
CA LYS A 199 1.37 -13.33 26.89
C LYS A 199 0.13 -12.48 26.67
N PHE A 200 0.21 -11.33 26.01
CA PHE A 200 -0.97 -10.48 25.77
C PHE A 200 -1.84 -11.00 24.61
N HIS A 201 -1.21 -11.40 23.50
CA HIS A 201 -1.90 -11.84 22.28
C HIS A 201 -1.62 -13.30 21.96
N ILE A 202 -2.56 -13.94 21.26
CA ILE A 202 -2.32 -15.19 20.52
C ILE A 202 -2.14 -14.82 19.04
N VAL A 203 -1.04 -15.27 18.44
CA VAL A 203 -0.78 -15.10 17.00
C VAL A 203 -1.58 -16.11 16.17
N SER A 204 -1.69 -15.88 14.87
CA SER A 204 -2.44 -16.72 13.93
C SER A 204 -3.93 -16.81 14.25
N GLN A 205 -4.50 -15.71 14.76
CA GLN A 205 -5.93 -15.62 15.08
C GLN A 205 -6.66 -14.81 14.03
N PHE A 206 -7.86 -15.25 13.67
CA PHE A 206 -8.73 -14.45 12.82
C PHE A 206 -9.29 -13.26 13.61
N ARG A 207 -9.06 -12.05 13.11
CA ARG A 207 -9.35 -10.80 13.82
C ARG A 207 -10.27 -9.87 13.02
N THR A 208 -11.05 -9.09 13.74
CA THR A 208 -11.95 -8.05 13.24
C THR A 208 -11.45 -6.67 13.66
N LYS A 209 -11.75 -5.66 12.84
CA LYS A 209 -11.47 -4.26 13.17
C LYS A 209 -12.66 -3.69 13.94
N PRO A 210 -12.49 -3.24 15.19
CA PRO A 210 -13.62 -2.86 16.07
C PRO A 210 -14.32 -1.53 15.72
N GLY A 211 -14.10 -0.94 14.53
CA GLY A 211 -14.84 0.24 14.05
C GLY A 211 -14.83 1.44 15.01
N ARG A 212 -13.63 1.97 15.34
CA ARG A 212 -13.46 3.02 16.38
C ARG A 212 -13.32 4.46 15.83
N GLY A 213 -13.71 4.75 14.58
CA GLY A 213 -13.39 6.03 13.95
C GLY A 213 -14.55 6.79 13.32
N LYS A 214 -14.46 8.13 13.35
CA LYS A 214 -15.19 9.03 12.44
C LYS A 214 -14.52 9.02 11.04
N ILE A 215 -15.21 9.58 10.06
CA ILE A 215 -14.88 9.62 8.61
C ILE A 215 -13.39 9.92 8.37
N ALA A 216 -12.75 9.12 7.52
CA ALA A 216 -11.40 9.38 7.02
C ALA A 216 -11.46 10.11 5.67
N ILE A 217 -10.52 11.03 5.47
CA ILE A 217 -10.31 11.74 4.19
C ILE A 217 -9.43 10.85 3.32
N PHE A 218 -9.82 10.65 2.06
CA PHE A 218 -9.08 9.88 1.08
C PHE A 218 -8.98 10.65 -0.23
N PHE A 219 -7.84 10.53 -0.90
CA PHE A 219 -7.62 11.04 -2.24
C PHE A 219 -7.45 9.84 -3.18
N THR A 220 -8.27 9.77 -4.23
CA THR A 220 -8.00 8.95 -5.40
C THR A 220 -7.34 9.83 -6.46
N TYR A 221 -6.37 9.27 -7.17
CA TYR A 221 -5.98 9.76 -8.48
C TYR A 221 -7.02 9.33 -9.50
#